data_AF-A0A4P7ZWA2-F1
#
_entry.id   AF-A0A4P7ZWA2-F1
#
_cell.length_a   1.000
_cell.length_b   1.000
_cell.length_c   1.000
_cell.angle_alpha   90.00
_cell.angle_beta   90.00
_cell.angle_gamma   90.00
#
_symmetry.space_group_name_H-M   'P 1'
#
loop_
_entity.id
_entity.type
_entity.pdbx_description
1 polymer ?
#
loop_
_entity_poly.entity_id
_entity_poly.type
_entity_poly.pdbx_seq_one_letter_code
_entity_poly.pdbx_strand_id
1 'polypeptide(L)'
;MATDLAINVLRASKGPVVRAGDLLGVLYSGTLVNGEGTPFDANYDFADFAPVPSRSLFTFILGSGQVIQGWDQALAGRRLGEVLDLTIPADLAYGNAGAPPSIPPDAPLRFRVELVGAIPDGASKAIYPSYQELGVSKKIAAQAEKLAMKMDARKIGAGTDDSLAGGETKDLLIGLSGNDVLEGGAQADVLIGGPGANRYVYSAFTDSLPKRGKQDQILGFQRSSDKVDLSALSDAVVYIGKKPFSREAGEVRFAAGSLQLDADGNGRADLEILLPGVNRFSASSLLF
;
A
#
# COMPACT_ATOMS: atom_id res chain seq x y z
N MET A 1 20.99 -24.68 3.76
CA MET A 1 19.63 -25.25 3.71
C MET A 1 18.85 -24.68 4.88
N ALA A 2 17.62 -24.21 4.68
CA ALA A 2 16.75 -23.89 5.81
C ALA A 2 16.43 -25.21 6.52
N THR A 3 16.80 -25.33 7.79
CA THR A 3 16.59 -26.54 8.59
C THR A 3 15.24 -26.52 9.31
N ASP A 4 14.69 -25.33 9.51
CA ASP A 4 13.49 -25.10 10.31
C ASP A 4 12.56 -24.12 9.62
N LEU A 5 11.27 -24.22 9.93
CA LEU A 5 10.28 -23.22 9.55
C LEU A 5 10.59 -21.90 10.24
N ALA A 6 10.85 -20.85 9.46
CA ALA A 6 11.09 -19.50 9.98
C ALA A 6 9.99 -18.55 9.52
N ILE A 7 9.55 -17.68 10.43
CA ILE A 7 8.50 -16.69 10.20
C ILE A 7 9.05 -15.33 10.59
N ASN A 8 9.17 -14.43 9.62
CA ASN A 8 9.45 -13.03 9.86
C ASN A 8 8.21 -12.18 9.57
N VAL A 9 7.92 -11.21 10.43
CA VAL A 9 6.75 -10.33 10.29
C VAL A 9 7.22 -9.05 9.62
N LEU A 10 6.83 -8.84 8.37
CA LEU A 10 7.15 -7.63 7.63
C LEU A 10 6.19 -6.50 8.02
N ARG A 11 4.88 -6.81 8.05
CA ARG A 11 3.84 -5.91 8.54
C ARG A 11 3.11 -6.51 9.72
N ALA A 12 3.12 -5.83 10.86
CA ALA A 12 2.31 -6.22 12.01
C ALA A 12 0.86 -5.74 11.86
N SER A 13 -0.08 -6.42 12.51
CA SER A 13 -1.49 -6.02 12.55
C SER A 13 -2.09 -6.31 13.92
N LYS A 14 -3.08 -5.50 14.32
CA LYS A 14 -3.94 -5.75 15.48
C LYS A 14 -5.25 -6.46 15.11
N GLY A 15 -5.38 -6.88 13.86
CA GLY A 15 -6.56 -7.53 13.34
C GLY A 15 -6.90 -8.86 14.04
N PRO A 16 -8.06 -9.44 13.70
CA PRO A 16 -8.51 -10.72 14.25
C PRO A 16 -7.47 -11.83 14.07
N VAL A 17 -7.33 -12.68 15.09
CA VAL A 17 -6.48 -13.87 15.04
C VAL A 17 -7.17 -14.96 14.23
N VAL A 18 -6.46 -15.54 13.26
CA VAL A 18 -6.93 -16.67 12.46
C VAL A 18 -6.67 -18.00 13.16
N ARG A 19 -7.57 -18.96 12.98
CA ARG A 19 -7.55 -20.28 13.64
C ARG A 19 -7.74 -21.40 12.61
N ALA A 20 -7.31 -22.59 12.99
CA ALA A 20 -7.62 -23.79 12.21
C ALA A 20 -9.14 -23.92 12.04
N GLY A 21 -9.58 -24.25 10.83
CA GLY A 21 -10.98 -24.27 10.42
C GLY A 21 -11.47 -22.99 9.72
N ASP A 22 -10.79 -21.85 9.89
CA ASP A 22 -11.14 -20.63 9.17
C ASP A 22 -10.85 -20.79 7.67
N LEU A 23 -11.76 -20.29 6.82
CA LEU A 23 -11.48 -20.12 5.39
C LEU A 23 -10.69 -18.83 5.21
N LEU A 24 -9.40 -18.94 4.91
CA LEU A 24 -8.53 -17.79 4.68
C LEU A 24 -8.57 -17.33 3.23
N GLY A 25 -8.38 -16.02 3.02
CA GLY A 25 -8.04 -15.44 1.74
C GLY A 25 -6.71 -14.70 1.84
N VAL A 26 -5.75 -15.08 0.99
CA VAL A 26 -4.38 -14.55 1.04
C VAL A 26 -3.86 -14.05 -0.31
N LEU A 27 -2.97 -13.08 -0.22
CA LEU A 27 -2.09 -12.68 -1.30
C LEU A 27 -0.70 -13.26 -1.03
N TYR A 28 0.00 -13.72 -2.05
CA TYR A 28 1.31 -14.31 -1.90
C TYR A 28 2.20 -14.20 -3.14
N SER A 29 3.51 -14.29 -2.89
CA SER A 29 4.52 -14.63 -3.88
C SER A 29 5.47 -15.70 -3.32
N GLY A 30 5.93 -16.60 -4.19
CA GLY A 30 6.78 -17.74 -3.84
C GLY A 30 8.07 -17.75 -4.66
N THR A 31 9.20 -17.92 -3.98
CA THR A 31 10.54 -18.02 -4.59
C THR A 31 11.35 -19.18 -4.02
N LEU A 32 12.32 -19.68 -4.80
CA LEU A 32 13.26 -20.71 -4.34
C LEU A 32 14.37 -20.08 -3.49
N VAL A 33 14.62 -20.62 -2.29
CA VAL A 33 15.72 -20.14 -1.43
C VAL A 33 17.07 -20.46 -2.05
N ASN A 34 17.23 -21.67 -2.59
CA ASN A 34 18.48 -22.12 -3.20
C ASN A 34 18.61 -21.71 -4.69
N GLY A 35 17.60 -21.06 -5.25
CA GLY A 35 17.59 -20.56 -6.63
C GLY A 35 17.82 -19.05 -6.71
N GLU A 36 18.53 -18.45 -5.75
CA GLU A 36 18.79 -17.00 -5.69
C GLU A 36 17.51 -16.15 -5.73
N GLY A 37 16.39 -16.65 -5.19
CA GLY A 37 15.11 -15.94 -5.22
C GLY A 37 14.33 -16.09 -6.52
N THR A 38 14.66 -17.07 -7.37
CA THR A 38 13.90 -17.40 -8.58
C THR A 38 12.41 -17.62 -8.23
N PRO A 39 11.47 -16.85 -8.83
CA PRO A 39 10.04 -16.99 -8.57
C PRO A 39 9.49 -18.27 -9.21
N PHE A 40 8.53 -18.90 -8.54
CA PHE A 40 7.82 -20.08 -9.08
C PHE A 40 6.31 -19.89 -9.17
N ASP A 41 5.68 -19.11 -8.28
CA ASP A 41 4.26 -18.78 -8.35
C ASP A 41 3.93 -17.52 -7.54
N ALA A 42 2.86 -16.81 -7.90
CA ALA A 42 2.36 -15.65 -7.18
C ALA A 42 0.92 -15.31 -7.62
N ASN A 43 0.15 -14.69 -6.73
CA ASN A 43 -1.06 -13.94 -7.09
C ASN A 43 -0.94 -12.44 -6.80
N TYR A 44 0.19 -12.00 -6.22
CA TYR A 44 0.44 -10.61 -5.87
C TYR A 44 1.92 -10.28 -5.94
N ASP A 45 2.24 -9.09 -6.43
CA ASP A 45 3.57 -8.51 -6.42
C ASP A 45 3.70 -7.54 -5.24
N PHE A 46 4.63 -7.83 -4.34
CA PHE A 46 4.90 -7.02 -3.15
C PHE A 46 5.98 -5.95 -3.38
N ALA A 47 6.55 -5.85 -4.58
CA ALA A 47 7.37 -4.71 -4.98
C ALA A 47 6.48 -3.56 -5.46
N ASP A 48 5.48 -3.87 -6.30
CA ASP A 48 4.58 -2.87 -6.90
C ASP A 48 3.21 -2.77 -6.17
N PHE A 49 3.01 -3.61 -5.17
CA PHE A 49 1.75 -3.75 -4.41
C PHE A 49 0.54 -3.93 -5.34
N ALA A 50 0.66 -4.84 -6.31
CA ALA A 50 -0.33 -5.05 -7.35
C ALA A 50 -0.71 -6.54 -7.52
N PRO A 51 -1.98 -6.87 -7.82
CA PRO A 51 -2.36 -8.22 -8.14
C PRO A 51 -1.70 -8.67 -9.45
N VAL A 52 -1.24 -9.92 -9.48
CA VAL A 52 -0.77 -10.53 -10.73
C VAL A 52 -1.97 -10.66 -11.68
N PRO A 53 -1.89 -10.18 -12.93
CA PRO A 53 -3.01 -10.26 -13.88
C PRO A 53 -3.58 -11.67 -14.01
N SER A 54 -4.90 -11.76 -14.07
CA SER A 54 -5.66 -13.04 -14.18
C SER A 54 -5.50 -14.00 -13.00
N ARG A 55 -4.87 -13.58 -11.90
CA ARG A 55 -4.86 -14.34 -10.64
C ARG A 55 -5.90 -13.76 -9.68
N SER A 56 -6.52 -14.62 -8.89
CA SER A 56 -7.47 -14.24 -7.86
C SER A 56 -6.87 -14.39 -6.46
N LEU A 57 -7.54 -13.81 -5.46
CA LEU A 57 -7.28 -14.10 -4.06
C LEU A 57 -7.31 -15.62 -3.85
N PHE A 58 -6.26 -16.16 -3.25
CA PHE A 58 -6.14 -17.59 -3.01
C PHE A 58 -6.83 -17.95 -1.69
N THR A 59 -7.70 -18.95 -1.71
CA THR A 59 -8.47 -19.35 -0.53
C THR A 59 -8.30 -20.82 -0.17
N PHE A 60 -8.24 -21.11 1.12
CA PHE A 60 -8.11 -22.46 1.67
C PHE A 60 -8.57 -22.50 3.13
N ILE A 61 -8.91 -23.68 3.64
CA ILE A 61 -9.26 -23.90 5.05
C ILE A 61 -7.96 -24.13 5.83
N LEU A 62 -7.66 -23.25 6.78
CA LEU A 62 -6.43 -23.32 7.57
C LEU A 62 -6.39 -24.60 8.41
N GLY A 63 -5.27 -25.33 8.35
CA GLY A 63 -5.04 -26.54 9.13
C GLY A 63 -5.74 -27.78 8.60
N SER A 64 -6.31 -27.72 7.39
CA SER A 64 -7.02 -28.84 6.74
C SER A 64 -6.13 -29.70 5.84
N GLY A 65 -4.86 -29.32 5.61
CA GLY A 65 -3.98 -29.99 4.66
C GLY A 65 -4.25 -29.65 3.19
N GLN A 66 -4.99 -28.59 2.90
CA GLN A 66 -5.23 -28.09 1.54
C GLN A 66 -4.01 -27.39 0.92
N VAL A 67 -3.05 -26.97 1.76
CA VAL A 67 -1.79 -26.33 1.39
C VAL A 67 -0.63 -27.13 1.97
N ILE A 68 0.60 -26.78 1.58
CA ILE A 68 1.81 -27.39 2.16
C ILE A 68 1.83 -27.21 3.68
N GLN A 69 2.40 -28.19 4.41
CA GLN A 69 2.38 -28.20 5.87
C GLN A 69 3.01 -26.95 6.49
N GLY A 70 4.02 -26.38 5.85
CA GLY A 70 4.65 -25.14 6.30
C GLY A 70 3.68 -23.95 6.35
N TRP A 71 2.71 -23.87 5.43
CA TRP A 71 1.67 -22.83 5.48
C TRP A 71 0.68 -23.08 6.62
N ASP A 72 0.17 -24.31 6.74
CA ASP A 72 -0.77 -24.66 7.81
C ASP A 72 -0.16 -24.41 9.20
N GLN A 73 1.13 -24.70 9.39
CA GLN A 73 1.84 -24.42 10.63
C GLN A 73 2.15 -22.94 10.83
N ALA A 74 2.65 -22.23 9.79
CA ALA A 74 3.11 -20.85 9.93
C ALA A 74 1.98 -19.84 10.13
N LEU A 75 0.81 -20.09 9.52
CA LEU A 75 -0.29 -19.13 9.49
C LEU A 75 -1.25 -19.30 10.68
N ALA A 76 -1.21 -20.43 11.38
CA ALA A 76 -2.03 -20.65 12.57
C ALA A 76 -1.70 -19.65 13.69
N GLY A 77 -2.71 -18.97 14.22
CA GLY A 77 -2.55 -17.98 15.30
C GLY A 77 -2.01 -16.62 14.86
N ARG A 78 -1.79 -16.42 13.55
CA ARG A 78 -1.42 -15.12 12.97
C ARG A 78 -2.63 -14.19 12.90
N ARG A 79 -2.42 -12.93 12.52
CA ARG A 79 -3.47 -11.90 12.49
C ARG A 79 -3.76 -11.45 11.08
N LEU A 80 -5.05 -11.28 10.77
CA LEU A 80 -5.46 -10.62 9.54
C LEU A 80 -4.80 -9.24 9.42
N GLY A 81 -4.30 -8.92 8.24
CA GLY A 81 -3.53 -7.72 7.92
C GLY A 81 -2.02 -7.89 8.03
N GLU A 82 -1.53 -8.97 8.64
CA GLU A 82 -0.08 -9.23 8.66
C GLU A 82 0.46 -9.56 7.27
N VAL A 83 1.68 -9.09 7.00
CA VAL A 83 2.51 -9.53 5.87
C VAL A 83 3.68 -10.30 6.46
N LEU A 84 3.84 -11.55 6.05
CA LEU A 84 4.79 -12.51 6.59
C LEU A 84 5.78 -12.91 5.51
N ASP A 85 7.05 -13.02 5.87
CA ASP A 85 8.09 -13.70 5.09
C ASP A 85 8.37 -15.05 5.75
N LEU A 86 7.99 -16.11 5.05
CA LEU A 86 8.08 -17.50 5.49
C LEU A 86 9.25 -18.15 4.77
N THR A 87 10.16 -18.76 5.51
CA THR A 87 11.14 -19.69 4.95
C THR A 87 10.75 -21.10 5.38
N ILE A 88 10.41 -21.94 4.41
CA ILE A 88 9.83 -23.27 4.61
C ILE A 88 10.86 -24.33 4.18
N PRO A 89 11.30 -25.21 5.09
CA PRO A 89 12.19 -26.31 4.75
C PRO A 89 11.49 -27.30 3.83
N ALA A 90 12.27 -28.07 3.06
CA ALA A 90 11.73 -28.89 1.98
C ALA A 90 10.72 -29.95 2.46
N ASP A 91 10.94 -30.54 3.62
CA ASP A 91 10.08 -31.53 4.28
C ASP A 91 8.70 -30.98 4.67
N LEU A 92 8.59 -29.68 4.94
CA LEU A 92 7.33 -28.97 5.15
C LEU A 92 6.77 -28.32 3.87
N ALA A 93 7.47 -28.45 2.74
CA ALA A 93 7.07 -28.01 1.41
C ALA A 93 6.67 -29.21 0.52
N TYR A 94 7.41 -29.48 -0.56
CA TYR A 94 7.14 -30.56 -1.52
C TYR A 94 8.10 -31.76 -1.39
N GLY A 95 9.00 -31.73 -0.41
CA GLY A 95 9.94 -32.82 -0.09
C GLY A 95 10.79 -33.28 -1.27
N ASN A 96 11.15 -34.56 -1.24
CA ASN A 96 11.97 -35.21 -2.27
C ASN A 96 11.29 -35.35 -3.63
N ALA A 97 9.98 -35.11 -3.71
CA ALA A 97 9.24 -35.16 -4.97
C ALA A 97 9.35 -33.84 -5.73
N GLY A 98 9.43 -32.70 -5.02
CA GLY A 98 9.29 -31.37 -5.62
C GLY A 98 7.89 -31.16 -6.23
N ALA A 99 7.75 -30.11 -7.03
CA ALA A 99 6.58 -29.86 -7.87
C ALA A 99 7.03 -29.41 -9.27
N PRO A 100 7.33 -30.37 -10.17
CA PRO A 100 7.80 -30.06 -11.51
C PRO A 100 6.80 -29.24 -12.33
N PRO A 101 7.27 -28.37 -13.26
CA PRO A 101 8.68 -28.14 -13.58
C PRO A 101 9.37 -27.10 -12.69
N SER A 102 8.62 -26.32 -11.90
CA SER A 102 9.12 -25.10 -11.26
C SER A 102 9.81 -25.31 -9.91
N ILE A 103 9.47 -26.39 -9.19
CA ILE A 103 10.01 -26.67 -7.86
C ILE A 103 10.78 -28.00 -7.91
N PRO A 104 12.13 -27.96 -7.81
CA PRO A 104 12.95 -29.17 -7.74
C PRO A 104 12.69 -29.99 -6.46
N PRO A 105 13.05 -31.29 -6.46
CA PRO A 105 13.21 -32.08 -5.25
C PRO A 105 14.04 -31.38 -4.17
N ASP A 106 13.64 -31.55 -2.92
CA ASP A 106 14.34 -31.06 -1.72
C ASP A 106 14.59 -29.54 -1.70
N ALA A 107 13.78 -28.78 -2.44
CA ALA A 107 13.90 -27.33 -2.52
C ALA A 107 13.22 -26.65 -1.31
N PRO A 108 13.97 -25.91 -0.46
CA PRO A 108 13.37 -24.99 0.50
C PRO A 108 12.76 -23.79 -0.23
N LEU A 109 11.61 -23.35 0.26
CA LEU A 109 10.83 -22.28 -0.36
C LEU A 109 10.81 -21.05 0.53
N ARG A 110 10.73 -19.88 -0.11
CA ARG A 110 10.38 -18.63 0.55
C ARG A 110 9.03 -18.16 0.04
N PHE A 111 8.15 -17.77 0.95
CA PHE A 111 6.88 -17.14 0.61
C PHE A 111 6.75 -15.80 1.30
N ARG A 112 6.31 -14.78 0.57
CA ARG A 112 5.71 -13.60 1.18
C ARG A 112 4.20 -13.78 1.15
N VAL A 113 3.52 -13.63 2.29
CA VAL A 113 2.08 -13.87 2.42
C VAL A 113 1.42 -12.72 3.18
N GLU A 114 0.34 -12.17 2.61
CA GLU A 114 -0.56 -11.26 3.30
C GLU A 114 -1.87 -11.97 3.68
N LEU A 115 -2.24 -11.87 4.96
CA LEU A 115 -3.51 -12.38 5.48
C LEU A 115 -4.63 -11.36 5.25
N VAL A 116 -5.26 -11.37 4.08
CA VAL A 116 -6.23 -10.31 3.69
C VAL A 116 -7.55 -10.40 4.46
N GLY A 117 -8.12 -11.60 4.57
CA GLY A 117 -9.42 -11.80 5.20
C GLY A 117 -9.68 -13.26 5.55
N ALA A 118 -10.74 -13.50 6.32
CA ALA A 118 -11.17 -14.85 6.67
C ALA A 118 -12.70 -14.96 6.77
N ILE A 119 -13.25 -16.15 6.55
CA ILE A 119 -14.55 -16.54 7.09
C ILE A 119 -14.28 -17.45 8.28
N PRO A 120 -14.55 -17.02 9.52
CA PRO A 120 -14.35 -17.86 10.69
C PRO A 120 -15.16 -19.15 10.62
N ASP A 121 -14.66 -20.23 11.20
CA ASP A 121 -15.41 -21.50 11.24
C ASP A 121 -16.83 -21.31 11.83
N GLY A 122 -17.82 -21.92 11.17
CA GLY A 122 -19.24 -21.76 11.48
C GLY A 122 -19.85 -20.39 11.15
N ALA A 123 -19.10 -19.42 10.64
CA ALA A 123 -19.61 -18.12 10.20
C ALA A 123 -19.95 -18.11 8.70
N SER A 124 -20.73 -17.11 8.28
CA SER A 124 -21.13 -16.90 6.88
C SER A 124 -20.62 -15.58 6.29
N LYS A 125 -20.01 -14.72 7.11
CA LYS A 125 -19.51 -13.41 6.69
C LYS A 125 -18.00 -13.36 6.81
N ALA A 126 -17.38 -12.86 5.75
CA ALA A 126 -15.96 -12.55 5.77
C ALA A 126 -15.68 -11.38 6.73
N ILE A 127 -14.54 -11.47 7.41
CA ILE A 127 -13.95 -10.43 8.23
C ILE A 127 -12.63 -9.99 7.60
N TYR A 128 -12.33 -8.70 7.75
CA TYR A 128 -11.14 -8.04 7.23
C TYR A 128 -10.57 -7.15 8.34
N PRO A 129 -9.25 -6.87 8.35
CA PRO A 129 -8.70 -5.89 9.26
C PRO A 129 -9.22 -4.50 8.90
N SER A 130 -9.57 -3.72 9.91
CA SER A 130 -9.81 -2.28 9.76
C SER A 130 -8.49 -1.54 9.49
N TYR A 131 -8.55 -0.36 8.88
CA TYR A 131 -7.36 0.47 8.71
C TYR A 131 -6.73 0.87 10.06
N GLN A 132 -7.55 0.99 11.11
CA GLN A 132 -7.05 1.25 12.45
C GLN A 132 -6.20 0.08 12.99
N GLU A 133 -6.59 -1.16 12.72
CA GLU A 133 -5.84 -2.36 13.11
C GLU A 133 -4.53 -2.50 12.33
N LEU A 134 -4.44 -1.92 11.13
CA LEU A 134 -3.21 -1.81 10.34
C LEU A 134 -2.29 -0.67 10.79
N GLY A 135 -2.73 0.18 11.73
CA GLY A 135 -1.91 1.27 12.28
C GLY A 135 -2.31 2.67 11.80
N VAL A 136 -3.33 2.82 10.98
CA VAL A 136 -3.86 4.15 10.59
C VAL A 136 -4.56 4.78 11.80
N SER A 137 -4.30 6.07 12.07
CA SER A 137 -4.94 6.74 13.20
C SER A 137 -6.47 6.71 13.10
N LYS A 138 -7.17 6.54 14.23
CA LYS A 138 -8.64 6.39 14.27
C LYS A 138 -9.42 7.41 13.43
N LYS A 139 -9.00 8.67 13.47
CA LYS A 139 -9.66 9.76 12.72
C LYS A 139 -9.48 9.59 11.21
N ILE A 140 -8.26 9.26 10.77
CA ILE A 140 -7.96 9.07 9.35
C ILE A 140 -8.55 7.76 8.84
N ALA A 141 -8.52 6.68 9.64
CA ALA A 141 -9.15 5.40 9.32
C ALA A 141 -10.66 5.58 9.02
N ALA A 142 -11.38 6.31 9.87
CA ALA A 142 -12.80 6.60 9.63
C ALA A 142 -13.06 7.43 8.35
N GLN A 143 -12.14 8.32 7.99
CA GLN A 143 -12.22 9.07 6.72
C GLN A 143 -11.94 8.16 5.52
N ALA A 144 -10.90 7.34 5.62
CA ALA A 144 -10.50 6.39 4.59
C ALA A 144 -11.60 5.36 4.32
N GLU A 145 -12.25 4.79 5.35
CA GLU A 145 -13.36 3.86 5.22
C GLU A 145 -14.53 4.46 4.43
N LYS A 146 -14.85 5.73 4.67
CA LYS A 146 -15.93 6.44 3.96
C LYS A 146 -15.58 6.69 2.49
N LEU A 147 -14.30 6.90 2.18
CA LEU A 147 -13.82 7.18 0.83
C LEU A 147 -13.57 5.91 0.03
N ALA A 148 -13.13 4.82 0.68
CA ALA A 148 -12.78 3.54 0.07
C ALA A 148 -13.91 2.96 -0.80
N MET A 149 -15.17 3.20 -0.44
CA MET A 149 -16.34 2.77 -1.24
C MET A 149 -16.45 3.43 -2.61
N LYS A 150 -15.66 4.47 -2.89
CA LYS A 150 -15.64 5.22 -4.15
C LYS A 150 -14.35 5.02 -4.95
N MET A 151 -13.43 4.25 -4.40
CA MET A 151 -12.13 3.97 -5.00
C MET A 151 -12.25 2.68 -5.79
N ASP A 152 -11.55 2.63 -6.92
CA ASP A 152 -11.54 1.49 -7.82
C ASP A 152 -10.48 0.47 -7.38
N ALA A 153 -9.36 0.96 -6.83
CA ALA A 153 -8.25 0.15 -6.35
C ALA A 153 -7.72 0.62 -4.99
N ARG A 154 -6.99 -0.29 -4.33
CA ARG A 154 -6.41 -0.07 -3.01
C ARG A 154 -5.07 -0.77 -2.89
N LYS A 155 -4.06 -0.03 -2.44
CA LYS A 155 -2.73 -0.56 -2.11
C LYS A 155 -2.35 -0.16 -0.68
N ILE A 156 -1.77 -1.09 0.05
CA ILE A 156 -1.32 -0.88 1.43
C ILE A 156 0.11 -1.40 1.55
N GLY A 157 1.02 -0.53 1.96
CA GLY A 157 2.43 -0.80 2.18
C GLY A 157 2.67 -1.89 3.23
N ALA A 158 3.91 -2.37 3.30
CA ALA A 158 4.36 -3.37 4.27
C ALA A 158 4.68 -2.78 5.65
N GLY A 159 4.55 -1.46 5.85
CA GLY A 159 4.94 -0.82 7.10
C GLY A 159 6.46 -0.67 7.23
N THR A 160 7.10 -0.52 6.08
CA THR A 160 8.51 -0.16 5.87
C THR A 160 8.56 1.02 4.89
N ASP A 161 9.75 1.41 4.43
CA ASP A 161 9.84 2.42 3.36
C ASP A 161 9.32 1.82 2.05
N ASP A 162 8.09 2.19 1.67
CA ASP A 162 7.38 1.61 0.53
C ASP A 162 7.23 2.61 -0.63
N SER A 163 7.15 2.10 -1.86
CA SER A 163 6.83 2.89 -3.06
C SER A 163 5.49 2.42 -3.63
N LEU A 164 4.49 3.31 -3.62
CA LEU A 164 3.13 3.01 -4.03
C LEU A 164 2.72 3.90 -5.21
N ALA A 165 2.37 3.28 -6.34
CA ALA A 165 1.82 3.95 -7.51
C ALA A 165 0.37 3.47 -7.76
N GLY A 166 -0.58 4.40 -7.91
CA GLY A 166 -2.01 4.10 -8.14
C GLY A 166 -2.32 3.80 -9.61
N GLY A 167 -1.92 4.69 -10.51
CA GLY A 167 -2.01 4.49 -11.96
C GLY A 167 -3.09 5.34 -12.61
N GLU A 168 -4.01 4.72 -13.36
CA GLU A 168 -5.03 5.45 -14.15
C GLU A 168 -6.41 5.52 -13.47
N THR A 169 -6.57 4.84 -12.34
CA THR A 169 -7.85 4.66 -11.65
C THR A 169 -7.97 5.53 -10.41
N LYS A 170 -9.12 5.54 -9.73
CA LYS A 170 -9.19 6.16 -8.40
C LYS A 170 -8.63 5.22 -7.36
N ASP A 171 -7.56 5.64 -6.72
CA ASP A 171 -6.77 4.80 -5.84
C ASP A 171 -6.80 5.25 -4.39
N LEU A 172 -6.86 4.27 -3.48
CA LEU A 172 -6.55 4.47 -2.06
C LEU A 172 -5.16 3.88 -1.77
N LEU A 173 -4.19 4.74 -1.55
CA LEU A 173 -2.81 4.36 -1.23
C LEU A 173 -2.52 4.63 0.24
N ILE A 174 -2.05 3.62 0.95
CA ILE A 174 -1.73 3.70 2.39
C ILE A 174 -0.30 3.17 2.62
N GLY A 175 0.65 4.05 2.91
CA GLY A 175 2.05 3.67 3.19
C GLY A 175 2.23 2.96 4.53
N LEU A 176 1.55 3.46 5.57
CA LEU A 176 1.65 3.04 6.98
C LEU A 176 2.85 3.66 7.69
N SER A 177 3.79 2.87 8.17
CA SER A 177 4.99 3.37 8.87
C SER A 177 6.16 3.25 7.93
N GLY A 178 7.07 4.22 7.96
CA GLY A 178 8.19 4.25 7.02
C GLY A 178 8.24 5.59 6.31
N ASN A 179 9.27 5.78 5.49
CA ASN A 179 9.39 6.94 4.62
C ASN A 179 8.84 6.56 3.24
N ASP A 180 7.52 6.69 3.09
CA ASP A 180 6.84 6.17 1.91
C ASP A 180 6.84 7.18 0.76
N VAL A 181 6.92 6.66 -0.47
CA VAL A 181 6.72 7.43 -1.71
C VAL A 181 5.38 7.03 -2.30
N LEU A 182 4.46 8.00 -2.42
CA LEU A 182 3.11 7.79 -2.93
C LEU A 182 2.89 8.64 -4.17
N GLU A 183 2.56 7.99 -5.29
CA GLU A 183 2.13 8.60 -6.54
C GLU A 183 0.71 8.11 -6.87
N GLY A 184 -0.28 8.99 -6.76
CA GLY A 184 -1.67 8.64 -7.08
C GLY A 184 -1.81 8.24 -8.55
N GLY A 185 -1.26 9.09 -9.42
CA GLY A 185 -1.47 9.00 -10.86
C GLY A 185 -2.73 9.76 -11.24
N ALA A 186 -3.40 9.33 -12.31
CA ALA A 186 -4.57 10.02 -12.83
C ALA A 186 -5.82 9.78 -11.99
N GLN A 187 -6.81 10.66 -12.15
CA GLN A 187 -8.08 10.69 -11.44
C GLN A 187 -8.02 11.44 -10.11
N ALA A 188 -8.53 10.88 -9.03
CA ALA A 188 -8.78 11.63 -7.81
C ALA A 188 -8.63 10.66 -6.65
N ASP A 189 -7.42 10.65 -6.13
CA ASP A 189 -6.91 9.62 -5.26
C ASP A 189 -6.97 10.04 -3.80
N VAL A 190 -6.81 9.05 -2.93
CA VAL A 190 -6.70 9.24 -1.50
C VAL A 190 -5.37 8.67 -1.04
N LEU A 191 -4.49 9.56 -0.61
CA LEU A 191 -3.12 9.23 -0.24
C LEU A 191 -2.95 9.36 1.27
N ILE A 192 -2.41 8.33 1.90
CA ILE A 192 -2.12 8.28 3.34
C ILE A 192 -0.68 7.77 3.50
N GLY A 193 0.27 8.66 3.76
CA GLY A 193 1.63 8.24 4.12
C GLY A 193 1.61 7.51 5.46
N GLY A 194 1.23 8.22 6.53
CA GLY A 194 1.25 7.68 7.90
C GLY A 194 2.50 8.15 8.65
N PRO A 195 2.90 7.51 9.76
CA PRO A 195 4.12 7.90 10.48
C PRO A 195 5.40 7.78 9.64
N GLY A 196 6.16 8.87 9.54
CA GLY A 196 7.45 8.90 8.85
C GLY A 196 7.61 10.18 8.01
N ALA A 197 8.65 10.23 7.19
CA ALA A 197 8.87 11.32 6.24
C ALA A 197 8.43 10.88 4.85
N ASN A 198 7.15 11.12 4.55
CA ASN A 198 6.55 10.65 3.31
C ASN A 198 6.70 11.67 2.18
N ARG A 199 6.71 11.18 0.94
CA ARG A 199 6.74 11.97 -0.28
C ARG A 199 5.50 11.68 -1.11
N TYR A 200 4.74 12.71 -1.43
CA TYR A 200 3.59 12.64 -2.34
C TYR A 200 4.00 13.24 -3.68
N VAL A 201 4.13 12.40 -4.70
CA VAL A 201 4.68 12.75 -6.02
C VAL A 201 3.55 13.06 -6.99
N TYR A 202 3.73 14.16 -7.73
CA TYR A 202 2.86 14.56 -8.84
C TYR A 202 3.71 14.74 -10.09
N SER A 203 3.44 13.94 -11.12
CA SER A 203 4.23 13.87 -12.35
C SER A 203 3.51 14.44 -13.57
N ALA A 204 2.18 14.61 -13.50
CA ALA A 204 1.40 15.32 -14.51
C ALA A 204 0.32 16.22 -13.88
N PHE A 205 -0.07 17.30 -14.58
CA PHE A 205 -1.18 18.16 -14.15
C PHE A 205 -2.52 17.41 -14.07
N THR A 206 -2.65 16.33 -14.83
CA THR A 206 -3.83 15.45 -14.82
C THR A 206 -3.96 14.61 -13.56
N ASP A 207 -2.93 14.54 -12.74
CA ASP A 207 -2.92 13.72 -11.53
C ASP A 207 -3.91 14.29 -10.50
N SER A 208 -3.99 15.63 -10.38
CA SER A 208 -4.88 16.28 -9.43
C SER A 208 -5.46 17.57 -9.99
N LEU A 209 -6.44 17.42 -10.90
CA LEU A 209 -7.03 18.54 -11.62
C LEU A 209 -7.69 19.55 -10.66
N PRO A 210 -7.56 20.87 -10.91
CA PRO A 210 -8.08 21.96 -10.07
C PRO A 210 -9.60 22.15 -10.24
N LYS A 211 -10.34 21.07 -10.05
CA LYS A 211 -11.78 20.96 -10.24
C LYS A 211 -12.36 20.09 -9.15
N ARG A 212 -13.43 20.58 -8.52
CA ARG A 212 -14.12 19.89 -7.43
C ARG A 212 -14.42 18.43 -7.78
N GLY A 213 -13.88 17.50 -6.98
CA GLY A 213 -14.08 16.06 -7.12
C GLY A 213 -13.14 15.39 -8.13
N LYS A 214 -12.18 16.15 -8.66
CA LYS A 214 -11.05 15.68 -9.48
C LYS A 214 -9.69 15.99 -8.83
N GLN A 215 -9.70 16.54 -7.62
CA GLN A 215 -8.50 16.71 -6.81
C GLN A 215 -8.23 15.45 -5.98
N ASP A 216 -6.95 15.15 -5.83
CA ASP A 216 -6.44 14.25 -4.81
C ASP A 216 -6.68 14.77 -3.40
N GLN A 217 -6.73 13.83 -2.47
CA GLN A 217 -6.81 14.08 -1.05
C GLN A 217 -5.67 13.39 -0.31
N ILE A 218 -4.76 14.19 0.23
CA ILE A 218 -3.74 13.70 1.15
C ILE A 218 -4.27 13.79 2.57
N LEU A 219 -4.58 12.65 3.19
CA LEU A 219 -5.11 12.60 4.55
C LEU A 219 -3.98 12.41 5.57
N GLY A 220 -4.00 13.22 6.63
CA GLY A 220 -3.04 13.07 7.73
C GLY A 220 -1.66 13.67 7.47
N PHE A 221 -1.53 14.56 6.47
CA PHE A 221 -0.27 15.22 6.10
C PHE A 221 0.48 15.82 7.31
N GLN A 222 1.72 15.38 7.50
CA GLN A 222 2.59 15.73 8.62
C GLN A 222 3.57 16.83 8.22
N ARG A 223 3.18 18.09 8.44
CA ARG A 223 3.94 19.28 8.00
C ARG A 223 5.44 19.32 8.38
N SER A 224 5.83 18.63 9.44
CA SER A 224 7.22 18.58 9.91
C SER A 224 8.11 17.63 9.11
N SER A 225 7.54 16.61 8.47
CA SER A 225 8.27 15.51 7.83
C SER A 225 7.86 15.31 6.38
N ASP A 226 6.56 15.32 6.10
CA ASP A 226 6.01 15.07 4.77
C ASP A 226 6.37 16.16 3.76
N LYS A 227 6.53 15.72 2.51
CA LYS A 227 6.81 16.55 1.33
C LYS A 227 5.80 16.30 0.22
N VAL A 228 5.40 17.36 -0.46
CA VAL A 228 4.75 17.29 -1.77
C VAL A 228 5.82 17.57 -2.83
N ASP A 229 6.02 16.64 -3.75
CA ASP A 229 7.01 16.72 -4.82
C ASP A 229 6.32 17.14 -6.12
N LEU A 230 6.66 18.35 -6.57
CA LEU A 230 6.15 18.97 -7.79
C LEU A 230 7.27 19.18 -8.83
N SER A 231 8.46 18.60 -8.60
CA SER A 231 9.66 18.83 -9.41
C SER A 231 9.50 18.40 -10.88
N ALA A 232 8.58 17.50 -11.17
CA ALA A 232 8.26 17.08 -12.53
C ALA A 232 7.33 18.06 -13.28
N LEU A 233 6.64 18.96 -12.57
CA LEU A 233 5.61 19.84 -13.15
C LEU A 233 6.12 21.22 -13.54
N SER A 234 7.22 21.67 -12.92
CA SER A 234 7.76 23.01 -13.15
C SER A 234 9.24 23.06 -12.78
N ASP A 235 10.06 23.70 -13.64
CA ASP A 235 11.51 23.86 -13.43
C ASP A 235 11.86 24.75 -12.23
N ALA A 236 10.91 25.59 -11.78
CA ALA A 236 11.08 26.44 -10.61
C ALA A 236 9.70 26.74 -10.00
N VAL A 237 9.56 26.52 -8.69
CA VAL A 237 8.35 26.92 -7.97
C VAL A 237 8.64 28.00 -6.93
N VAL A 238 7.69 28.91 -6.74
CA VAL A 238 7.75 29.96 -5.74
C VAL A 238 6.55 29.84 -4.81
N TYR A 239 6.79 29.48 -3.55
CA TYR A 239 5.70 29.44 -2.56
C TYR A 239 5.32 30.83 -2.07
N ILE A 240 4.16 31.33 -2.50
CA ILE A 240 3.64 32.68 -2.18
C ILE A 240 2.74 32.69 -0.93
N GLY A 241 2.63 31.57 -0.22
CA GLY A 241 1.81 31.45 0.99
C GLY A 241 0.31 31.47 0.66
N LYS A 242 -0.44 32.37 1.30
CA LYS A 242 -1.90 32.51 1.10
C LYS A 242 -2.28 33.53 0.02
N LYS A 243 -1.31 34.29 -0.50
CA LYS A 243 -1.55 35.36 -1.47
C LYS A 243 -2.24 34.79 -2.72
N PRO A 244 -3.12 35.56 -3.38
CA PRO A 244 -3.61 35.19 -4.71
C PRO A 244 -2.45 35.15 -5.70
N PHE A 245 -2.60 34.37 -6.78
CA PHE A 245 -1.64 34.32 -7.87
C PHE A 245 -1.43 35.71 -8.48
N SER A 246 -0.18 36.06 -8.71
CA SER A 246 0.25 37.30 -9.33
C SER A 246 0.38 37.20 -10.85
N ARG A 247 0.14 36.00 -11.42
CA ARG A 247 0.34 35.64 -12.84
C ARG A 247 1.82 35.50 -13.20
N GLU A 248 2.59 34.97 -12.25
CA GLU A 248 3.96 34.51 -12.48
C GLU A 248 3.94 32.98 -12.56
N ALA A 249 4.65 32.41 -13.53
CA ALA A 249 4.74 30.97 -13.71
C ALA A 249 5.43 30.30 -12.51
N GLY A 250 4.95 29.12 -12.12
CA GLY A 250 5.51 28.34 -11.02
C GLY A 250 5.04 28.80 -9.63
N GLU A 251 4.07 29.70 -9.52
CA GLU A 251 3.55 30.11 -8.22
C GLU A 251 2.80 28.96 -7.53
N VAL A 252 3.18 28.67 -6.28
CA VAL A 252 2.48 27.72 -5.42
C VAL A 252 1.88 28.45 -4.23
N ARG A 253 0.61 28.20 -3.96
CA ARG A 253 -0.09 28.78 -2.80
C ARG A 253 -0.84 27.73 -2.01
N PHE A 254 -1.06 28.01 -0.73
CA PHE A 254 -1.92 27.20 0.13
C PHE A 254 -3.07 28.06 0.67
N ALA A 255 -4.30 27.77 0.25
CA ALA A 255 -5.48 28.52 0.65
C ALA A 255 -6.66 27.59 0.87
N ALA A 256 -7.52 27.90 1.86
CA ALA A 256 -8.75 27.14 2.14
C ALA A 256 -8.56 25.61 2.33
N GLY A 257 -7.37 25.16 2.72
CA GLY A 257 -7.09 23.73 2.94
C GLY A 257 -6.61 22.97 1.69
N SER A 258 -6.30 23.67 0.60
CA SER A 258 -5.69 23.08 -0.60
C SER A 258 -4.37 23.75 -0.98
N LEU A 259 -3.48 22.96 -1.56
CA LEU A 259 -2.25 23.41 -2.22
C LEU A 259 -2.56 23.56 -3.71
N GLN A 260 -2.20 24.70 -4.30
CA GLN A 260 -2.53 25.05 -5.69
C GLN A 260 -1.26 25.51 -6.40
N LEU A 261 -1.06 25.04 -7.63
CA LEU A 261 0.04 25.43 -8.51
C LEU A 261 -0.52 26.15 -9.74
N ASP A 262 -0.03 27.36 -10.01
CA ASP A 262 -0.16 28.09 -11.29
C ASP A 262 1.17 27.92 -12.03
N ALA A 263 1.23 26.92 -12.90
CA ALA A 263 2.47 26.53 -13.58
C ALA A 263 2.73 27.40 -14.81
N ASP A 264 1.68 27.80 -15.53
CA ASP A 264 1.80 28.59 -16.77
C ASP A 264 1.78 30.11 -16.55
N GLY A 265 1.46 30.57 -15.33
CA GLY A 265 1.41 31.98 -14.97
C GLY A 265 0.13 32.68 -15.44
N ASN A 266 -0.95 31.96 -15.75
CA ASN A 266 -2.19 32.55 -16.21
C ASN A 266 -3.06 33.14 -15.06
N GLY A 267 -2.65 32.94 -13.81
CA GLY A 267 -3.35 33.38 -12.61
C GLY A 267 -4.42 32.40 -12.11
N ARG A 268 -4.43 31.16 -12.62
CA ARG A 268 -5.34 30.08 -12.24
C ARG A 268 -4.52 28.86 -11.87
N ALA A 269 -5.08 28.03 -11.00
CA ALA A 269 -4.43 26.77 -10.69
C ALA A 269 -4.52 25.84 -11.91
N ASP A 270 -3.41 25.19 -12.23
CA ASP A 270 -3.28 24.08 -13.18
C ASP A 270 -3.34 22.73 -12.46
N LEU A 271 -3.02 22.71 -11.15
CA LEU A 271 -3.14 21.56 -10.27
C LEU A 271 -3.59 22.02 -8.86
N GLU A 272 -4.44 21.23 -8.22
CA GLU A 272 -4.90 21.50 -6.85
C GLU A 272 -4.98 20.21 -6.03
N ILE A 273 -4.34 20.17 -4.87
CA ILE A 273 -4.33 19.03 -3.95
C ILE A 273 -5.05 19.41 -2.66
N LEU A 274 -6.00 18.58 -2.22
CA LEU A 274 -6.69 18.79 -0.95
C LEU A 274 -5.87 18.22 0.19
N LEU A 275 -5.72 19.01 1.27
CA LEU A 275 -5.02 18.63 2.49
C LEU A 275 -5.97 18.74 3.71
N PRO A 276 -6.97 17.84 3.85
CA PRO A 276 -7.95 17.92 4.92
C PRO A 276 -7.32 17.93 6.31
N GLY A 277 -7.67 18.93 7.11
CA GLY A 277 -7.15 19.11 8.47
C GLY A 277 -5.83 19.88 8.55
N VAL A 278 -5.22 20.23 7.42
CA VAL A 278 -4.07 21.14 7.37
C VAL A 278 -4.55 22.59 7.31
N ASN A 279 -4.06 23.41 8.23
CA ASN A 279 -4.43 24.82 8.39
C ASN A 279 -3.28 25.81 8.12
N ARG A 280 -2.06 25.29 7.99
CA ARG A 280 -0.85 26.03 7.61
C ARG A 280 0.02 25.13 6.75
N PHE A 281 0.69 25.69 5.75
CA PHE A 281 1.65 24.99 4.90
C PHE A 281 2.91 25.86 4.76
N SER A 282 4.06 25.23 4.55
CA SER A 282 5.36 25.88 4.50
C SER A 282 6.08 25.50 3.20
N ALA A 283 6.89 26.42 2.66
CA ALA A 283 7.75 26.13 1.51
C ALA A 283 8.66 24.93 1.77
N SER A 284 9.07 24.70 3.03
CA SER A 284 9.88 23.54 3.42
C SER A 284 9.19 22.20 3.19
N SER A 285 7.88 22.16 2.98
CA SER A 285 7.10 20.95 2.68
C SER A 285 6.96 20.70 1.16
N LEU A 286 7.66 21.48 0.32
CA LEU A 286 7.71 21.28 -1.13
C LEU A 286 9.08 20.71 -1.53
N LEU A 287 9.06 19.84 -2.53
CA LEU A 287 10.21 19.51 -3.36
C LEU A 287 9.90 20.01 -4.78
N PHE A 288 10.90 20.61 -5.39
CA PHE A 288 10.86 21.26 -6.68
C PHE A 288 12.26 21.32 -7.27
#